data_AF-A0A6J6G1Z6-F1
#
_entry.id   AF-A0A6J6G1Z6-F1
#
_cell.length_a   1.000
_cell.length_b   1.000
_cell.length_c   1.000
_cell.angle_alpha   90.00
_cell.angle_beta   90.00
_cell.angle_gamma   90.00
#
_symmetry.space_group_name_H-M   'P 1'
#
loop_
_entity.id
_entity.type
_entity.pdbx_description
1 polymer ?
#
loop_
_entity_poly.entity_id
_entity_poly.type
_entity_poly.pdbx_seq_one_letter_code
_entity_poly.pdbx_strand_id
1 'polypeptide(L)'
;MGGLFGLMRDVDARWYTVVRACTVSYAIVVGVVYNLLLAGLSVNDGYVASFEFPNLVQHVWMPIFIAIEWLLMPGRSRLRWSVLWIAAVYPLLWVAGSLVRGLAGDGWFPYFFLNPGEMGVGGVVAYVLAIAAFIVGLCALAVGVERLHSRIFVGVGLDRPRL
;
A
#
# COMPACT_ATOMS: atom_id res chain seq x y z
N MET A 1 -3.98 14.69 10.83
CA MET A 1 -4.82 15.28 9.77
C MET A 1 -6.15 14.56 9.57
N GLY A 2 -6.20 13.23 9.51
CA GLY A 2 -7.45 12.46 9.38
C GLY A 2 -8.47 12.64 10.50
N GLY A 3 -8.01 12.73 11.76
CA GLY A 3 -8.90 12.91 12.91
C GLY A 3 -9.66 14.24 12.93
N LEU A 4 -9.10 15.32 12.36
CA LEU A 4 -9.79 16.61 12.26
C LEU A 4 -10.89 16.59 11.20
N PHE A 5 -10.64 15.98 10.03
CA PHE A 5 -11.65 15.84 9.00
C PHE A 5 -12.79 14.90 9.43
N GLY A 6 -12.48 13.84 10.16
CA GLY A 6 -13.49 12.91 10.73
C GLY A 6 -14.34 13.49 11.86
N LEU A 7 -13.87 14.55 12.55
CA LEU A 7 -14.67 15.29 13.54
C LEU A 7 -15.52 16.39 12.92
N MET A 8 -15.15 16.88 11.73
CA MET A 8 -15.78 18.04 11.09
C MET A 8 -16.78 17.67 9.98
N ARG A 9 -16.78 16.42 9.49
CA ARG A 9 -17.64 15.98 8.37
C ARG A 9 -18.16 14.56 8.57
N ASP A 10 -19.44 14.37 8.25
CA ASP A 10 -20.11 13.06 8.26
C ASP A 10 -19.59 12.11 7.16
N VAL A 11 -19.02 12.67 6.09
CA VAL A 11 -18.44 11.91 4.97
C VAL A 11 -17.09 12.49 4.59
N ASP A 12 -16.09 11.61 4.48
CA ASP A 12 -14.74 11.94 4.03
C ASP A 12 -14.74 12.53 2.61
N ALA A 13 -13.83 13.47 2.35
CA ALA A 13 -13.61 13.95 1.00
C ALA A 13 -13.09 12.81 0.10
N ARG A 14 -13.54 12.77 -1.16
CA ARG A 14 -13.24 11.65 -2.06
C ARG A 14 -11.77 11.41 -2.33
N TRP A 15 -10.98 12.47 -2.44
CA TRP A 15 -9.53 12.37 -2.60
C TRP A 15 -8.88 11.76 -1.35
N TYR A 16 -9.41 12.04 -0.16
CA TYR A 16 -8.88 11.53 1.10
C TYR A 16 -9.16 10.03 1.24
N THR A 17 -10.37 9.58 0.89
CA THR A 17 -10.68 8.15 0.84
C THR A 17 -9.80 7.40 -0.18
N VAL A 18 -9.51 8.01 -1.34
CA VAL A 18 -8.56 7.47 -2.34
C VAL A 18 -7.17 7.29 -1.73
N VAL A 19 -6.63 8.36 -1.11
CA VAL A 19 -5.31 8.32 -0.49
C VAL A 19 -5.25 7.22 0.56
N ARG A 20 -6.25 7.12 1.44
CA ARG A 20 -6.29 6.06 2.47
C ARG A 20 -6.33 4.66 1.89
N ALA A 21 -7.14 4.42 0.86
CA ALA A 21 -7.19 3.12 0.21
C ALA A 21 -5.85 2.72 -0.41
N CYS A 22 -5.15 3.66 -1.05
CA CYS A 22 -3.79 3.44 -1.54
C CYS A 22 -2.80 3.20 -0.39
N THR A 23 -2.81 4.04 0.64
CA THR A 23 -1.92 3.91 1.80
C THR A 23 -2.05 2.56 2.49
N VAL A 24 -3.28 2.07 2.70
CA VAL A 24 -3.51 0.77 3.34
C VAL A 24 -3.02 -0.37 2.46
N SER A 25 -3.30 -0.30 1.15
CA SER A 25 -2.79 -1.29 0.19
C SER A 25 -1.26 -1.35 0.22
N TYR A 26 -0.61 -0.19 0.22
CA TYR A 26 0.85 -0.10 0.29
C TYR A 26 1.41 -0.55 1.64
N ALA A 27 0.77 -0.21 2.76
CA ALA A 27 1.21 -0.63 4.07
C ALA A 27 1.18 -2.17 4.21
N ILE A 28 0.11 -2.81 3.71
CA ILE A 28 0.02 -4.28 3.66
C ILE A 28 1.12 -4.86 2.77
N VAL A 29 1.36 -4.27 1.59
CA VAL A 29 2.43 -4.72 0.69
C VAL A 29 3.80 -4.59 1.35
N VAL A 30 4.09 -3.46 2.00
CA VAL A 30 5.35 -3.25 2.75
C VAL A 30 5.51 -4.35 3.80
N GLY A 31 4.48 -4.63 4.60
CA GLY A 31 4.55 -5.68 5.60
C GLY A 31 4.76 -7.08 4.99
N VAL A 32 3.98 -7.44 3.97
CA VAL A 32 4.05 -8.77 3.35
C VAL A 32 5.37 -8.98 2.60
N VAL A 33 5.75 -8.04 1.73
CA VAL A 33 6.99 -8.13 0.94
C VAL A 33 8.20 -8.16 1.85
N TYR A 34 8.23 -7.31 2.89
CA TYR A 34 9.33 -7.34 3.84
C TYR A 34 9.43 -8.69 4.55
N ASN A 35 8.34 -9.16 5.17
CA ASN A 35 8.39 -10.39 5.97
C ASN A 35 8.65 -11.65 5.13
N LEU A 36 8.20 -11.68 3.87
CA LEU A 36 8.38 -12.85 3.00
C LEU A 36 9.70 -12.83 2.23
N LEU A 37 10.16 -11.65 1.78
CA LEU A 37 11.27 -11.53 0.85
C LEU A 37 12.53 -10.90 1.45
N LEU A 38 12.41 -10.10 2.53
CA LEU A 38 13.51 -9.26 3.01
C LEU A 38 13.95 -9.52 4.46
N ALA A 39 13.06 -10.02 5.34
CA ALA A 39 13.32 -10.08 6.78
C ALA A 39 14.51 -10.94 7.20
N GLY A 40 14.88 -11.94 6.40
CA GLY A 40 16.03 -12.82 6.65
C GLY A 40 17.32 -12.39 5.96
N LEU A 41 17.30 -11.28 5.20
CA LEU A 41 18.47 -10.80 4.48
C LEU A 41 19.28 -9.88 5.39
N SER A 42 20.59 -10.14 5.50
CA SER A 42 21.52 -9.20 6.12
C SER A 42 21.69 -8.03 5.16
N VAL A 43 21.01 -6.92 5.43
CA VAL A 43 21.08 -5.77 4.55
C VAL A 43 22.35 -4.99 4.88
N ASN A 44 23.37 -5.12 4.03
CA ASN A 44 24.58 -4.29 4.02
C ASN A 44 24.38 -3.11 3.06
N ASP A 45 23.29 -2.36 3.25
CA ASP A 45 22.80 -1.30 2.37
C ASP A 45 23.17 0.13 2.83
N GLY A 46 24.16 0.25 3.73
CA GLY A 46 24.76 1.55 4.10
C GLY A 46 23.84 2.47 4.94
N TYR A 47 22.59 2.09 5.15
CA TYR A 47 21.74 2.61 6.22
C TYR A 47 21.86 1.69 7.43
N VAL A 48 21.71 2.25 8.63
CA VAL A 48 22.05 1.59 9.89
C VAL A 48 21.19 0.33 10.10
N ALA A 49 21.72 -0.82 9.65
CA ALA A 49 21.22 -2.17 9.89
C ALA A 49 21.16 -2.55 11.39
N SER A 50 21.53 -1.62 12.27
CA SER A 50 21.71 -1.84 13.71
C SER A 50 20.49 -1.51 14.56
N PHE A 51 19.42 -0.92 13.98
CA PHE A 51 18.20 -0.61 14.74
C PHE A 51 17.06 -1.56 14.36
N GLU A 52 17.00 -2.70 15.06
CA GLU A 52 15.94 -3.70 14.91
C GLU A 52 14.55 -3.13 15.18
N PHE A 53 14.44 -2.19 16.13
CA PHE A 53 13.15 -1.66 16.57
C PHE A 53 12.43 -0.81 15.52
N PRO A 54 13.02 0.26 14.93
CA PRO A 54 12.40 1.02 13.83
C PRO A 54 12.01 0.13 12.65
N ASN A 55 12.85 -0.85 12.31
CA ASN A 55 12.59 -1.77 11.23
C ASN A 55 11.37 -2.67 11.52
N LEU A 56 11.26 -3.20 12.73
CA LEU A 56 10.08 -3.94 13.20
C LEU A 56 8.83 -3.06 13.20
N VAL A 57 8.94 -1.81 13.67
CA VAL A 57 7.83 -0.87 13.70
C VAL A 57 7.34 -0.58 12.28
N GLN A 58 8.24 -0.29 11.34
CA GLN A 58 7.90 0.08 9.98
C GLN A 58 7.28 -1.08 9.18
N HIS A 59 7.76 -2.32 9.38
CA HIS A 59 7.39 -3.45 8.54
C HIS A 59 6.44 -4.44 9.19
N VAL A 60 6.17 -4.31 10.49
CA VAL A 60 5.22 -5.18 11.21
C VAL A 60 4.14 -4.35 11.87
N TRP A 61 4.50 -3.51 12.84
CA TRP A 61 3.50 -2.82 13.66
C TRP A 61 2.70 -1.78 12.88
N MET A 62 3.36 -0.89 12.13
CA MET A 62 2.69 0.16 11.35
C MET A 62 1.71 -0.42 10.32
N PRO A 63 2.07 -1.43 9.50
CA PRO A 63 1.13 -2.10 8.62
C PRO A 63 -0.12 -2.63 9.34
N ILE A 64 0.07 -3.29 10.50
CA ILE A 64 -1.04 -3.83 11.30
C ILE A 64 -1.94 -2.70 11.80
N PHE A 65 -1.36 -1.65 12.40
CA PHE A 65 -2.13 -0.53 12.92
C PHE A 65 -2.90 0.20 11.81
N ILE A 66 -2.29 0.44 10.65
CA ILE A 66 -2.93 1.07 9.49
C ILE A 66 -4.09 0.20 8.98
N ALA A 67 -3.90 -1.12 8.89
CA ALA A 67 -4.95 -2.03 8.44
C ALA A 67 -6.13 -2.09 9.43
N ILE A 68 -5.85 -2.18 10.73
CA ILE A 68 -6.88 -2.19 11.78
C ILE A 68 -7.64 -0.86 11.81
N GLU A 69 -6.93 0.27 11.81
CA GLU A 69 -7.54 1.60 11.78
C GLU A 69 -8.47 1.75 10.57
N TRP A 70 -8.01 1.29 9.40
CA TRP A 70 -8.80 1.36 8.20
C TRP A 70 -10.03 0.47 8.26
N LEU A 71 -9.99 -0.70 8.89
CA LEU A 71 -11.18 -1.55 9.08
C LEU A 71 -12.20 -0.88 10.00
N LEU A 72 -11.74 -0.22 11.06
CA LEU A 72 -12.60 0.34 12.11
C LEU A 72 -13.23 1.69 11.74
N MET A 73 -12.63 2.48 10.84
CA MET A 73 -13.14 3.83 10.56
C MET A 73 -14.43 3.85 9.71
N PRO A 74 -15.54 4.46 10.18
CA PRO A 74 -16.74 4.71 9.38
C PRO A 74 -16.60 6.00 8.52
N GLY A 75 -17.65 6.37 7.78
CA GLY A 75 -17.74 7.68 7.11
C GLY A 75 -16.99 7.83 5.78
N ARG A 76 -16.68 6.73 5.09
CA ARG A 76 -15.89 6.76 3.85
C ARG A 76 -16.73 7.04 2.61
N SER A 77 -16.16 7.76 1.65
CA SER A 77 -16.84 8.11 0.40
C SER A 77 -16.63 7.07 -0.69
N ARG A 78 -17.73 6.63 -1.32
CA ARG A 78 -17.69 5.56 -2.35
C ARG A 78 -16.59 5.76 -3.39
N LEU A 79 -15.66 4.81 -3.42
CA LEU A 79 -14.58 4.77 -4.39
C LEU A 79 -15.04 4.24 -5.75
N ARG A 80 -14.55 4.90 -6.81
CA ARG A 80 -14.64 4.40 -8.19
C ARG A 80 -13.48 3.43 -8.43
N TRP A 81 -13.70 2.46 -9.31
CA TRP A 81 -12.66 1.52 -9.77
C TRP A 81 -11.46 2.21 -10.44
N SER A 82 -11.59 3.49 -10.84
CA SER A 82 -10.47 4.29 -11.32
C SER A 82 -9.33 4.43 -10.29
N VAL A 83 -9.58 4.19 -9.00
CA VAL A 83 -8.53 4.20 -7.97
C VAL A 83 -7.47 3.12 -8.19
N LEU A 84 -7.81 2.02 -8.86
CA LEU A 84 -6.87 0.94 -9.18
C LEU A 84 -5.72 1.44 -10.06
N TRP A 85 -6.01 2.36 -10.99
CA TRP A 85 -4.98 2.99 -11.82
C TRP A 85 -4.01 3.82 -10.98
N ILE A 86 -4.54 4.59 -10.02
CA ILE A 86 -3.73 5.39 -9.11
C ILE A 86 -2.84 4.47 -8.26
N ALA A 87 -3.41 3.38 -7.74
CA ALA A 87 -2.68 2.41 -6.93
C ALA A 87 -1.51 1.75 -7.69
N ALA A 88 -1.67 1.52 -9.01
CA ALA A 88 -0.64 0.90 -9.85
C ALA A 88 0.39 1.89 -10.42
N VAL A 89 -0.02 3.10 -10.80
CA VAL A 89 0.88 4.07 -11.47
C VAL A 89 2.05 4.47 -10.59
N TYR A 90 1.80 4.78 -9.31
CA TYR A 90 2.85 5.18 -8.39
C TYR A 90 3.99 4.13 -8.24
N PRO A 91 3.71 2.86 -7.88
CA PRO A 91 4.77 1.86 -7.76
C PRO A 91 5.44 1.54 -9.10
N LEU A 92 4.71 1.59 -10.23
CA LEU A 92 5.30 1.38 -11.55
C LEU A 92 6.29 2.49 -11.92
N LEU A 93 5.98 3.75 -11.59
CA LEU A 93 6.92 4.87 -11.78
C LEU A 93 8.16 4.71 -10.91
N TRP A 94 8.00 4.26 -9.66
CA TRP A 94 9.12 3.97 -8.77
C TRP A 94 10.01 2.82 -9.28
N VAL A 95 9.40 1.74 -9.79
CA VAL A 95 10.11 0.63 -10.44
C VAL A 95 10.87 1.14 -11.67
N ALA A 96 10.22 1.91 -12.54
CA ALA A 96 10.85 2.48 -13.71
C ALA A 96 12.06 3.35 -13.33
N GLY A 97 11.93 4.23 -12.33
CA GLY A 97 13.04 5.04 -11.83
C GLY A 97 14.18 4.20 -11.26
N SER A 98 13.87 3.16 -10.49
CA SER A 98 14.86 2.23 -9.93
C SER A 98 15.61 1.46 -11.01
N LEU A 99 14.90 0.96 -12.02
CA LEU A 99 15.50 0.26 -13.15
C LEU A 99 16.36 1.19 -14.02
N VAL A 100 15.91 2.42 -14.27
CA VAL A 100 16.71 3.42 -15.01
C VAL A 100 18.00 3.74 -14.26
N ARG A 101 17.93 3.95 -12.94
CA ARG A 101 19.12 4.17 -12.11
C ARG A 101 20.08 2.98 -12.17
N GLY A 102 19.59 1.75 -11.96
CA GLY A 102 20.43 0.56 -11.95
C GLY A 102 21.04 0.24 -13.31
N LEU A 103 20.26 0.32 -14.40
CA LEU A 103 20.71 -0.07 -15.73
C LEU A 103 21.54 0.99 -16.46
N ALA A 104 21.21 2.27 -16.26
CA ALA A 104 21.85 3.39 -16.97
C ALA A 104 22.72 4.28 -16.05
N GLY A 105 22.71 4.03 -14.75
CA GLY A 105 23.44 4.82 -13.75
C GLY A 105 24.53 4.02 -13.05
N ASP A 106 24.37 3.82 -11.74
CA ASP A 106 25.41 3.33 -10.82
C ASP A 106 25.40 1.81 -10.62
N GLY A 107 24.58 1.06 -11.36
CA GLY A 107 24.48 -0.40 -11.18
C GLY A 107 23.73 -0.81 -9.91
N TRP A 108 23.19 0.16 -9.16
CA TRP A 108 22.52 -0.12 -7.88
C TRP A 108 21.04 -0.44 -8.08
N PHE A 109 20.59 -1.54 -7.49
CA PHE A 109 19.19 -1.93 -7.41
C PHE A 109 18.77 -1.97 -5.94
N PRO A 110 17.57 -1.47 -5.59
CA PRO A 110 17.13 -1.44 -4.20
C PRO A 110 16.88 -2.83 -3.63
N TYR A 111 16.53 -3.80 -4.48
CA TYR A 111 16.23 -5.17 -4.08
C TYR A 111 16.76 -6.17 -5.13
N PHE A 112 17.17 -7.35 -4.66
CA PHE A 112 17.66 -8.43 -5.52
C PHE A 112 16.66 -8.81 -6.62
N PHE A 113 15.35 -8.79 -6.31
CA PHE A 113 14.30 -9.13 -7.27
C PHE A 113 14.08 -8.09 -8.39
N LEU A 114 14.69 -6.91 -8.29
CA LEU A 114 14.73 -5.92 -9.36
C LEU A 114 16.03 -5.94 -10.15
N ASN A 115 17.04 -6.68 -9.71
CA ASN A 115 18.34 -6.77 -10.36
C ASN A 115 18.31 -7.83 -11.48
N PRO A 116 18.39 -7.45 -12.77
CA PRO A 116 18.41 -8.42 -13.86
C PRO A 116 19.67 -9.29 -13.88
N GLY A 117 20.76 -8.88 -13.21
CA GLY A 117 21.96 -9.68 -13.04
C GLY A 117 21.76 -10.87 -12.09
N GLU A 118 20.84 -10.76 -11.13
CA GLU A 118 20.51 -11.84 -10.18
C GLU A 118 19.32 -12.67 -10.63
N MET A 119 18.28 -12.02 -11.15
CA MET A 119 17.01 -12.67 -11.51
C MET A 119 16.81 -12.93 -12.99
N GLY A 120 17.64 -12.35 -13.85
CA GLY A 120 17.34 -12.21 -15.28
C GLY A 120 16.17 -11.26 -15.53
N VAL A 121 16.01 -10.83 -16.79
CA VAL A 121 14.91 -9.94 -17.19
C VAL A 121 13.55 -10.59 -16.93
N GLY A 122 13.42 -11.89 -17.20
CA GLY A 122 12.17 -12.64 -16.97
C GLY A 122 11.77 -12.68 -15.50
N GLY A 123 12.72 -12.88 -14.59
CA GLY A 123 12.46 -12.89 -13.14
C GLY A 123 12.02 -11.51 -12.63
N VAL A 124 12.71 -10.44 -13.04
CA VAL A 124 12.33 -9.07 -12.69
C VAL A 124 10.90 -8.75 -13.14
N VAL A 125 10.55 -9.09 -14.40
CA VAL A 125 9.19 -8.89 -14.92
C VAL A 125 8.16 -9.67 -14.11
N ALA A 126 8.46 -10.92 -13.74
CA ALA A 126 7.55 -11.74 -12.94
C ALA A 126 7.28 -11.13 -11.56
N TYR A 127 8.32 -10.68 -10.84
CA TYR A 127 8.16 -10.02 -9.54
C TYR A 127 7.38 -8.72 -9.64
N VAL A 128 7.70 -7.86 -10.62
CA VAL A 128 7.01 -6.59 -10.83
C VAL A 128 5.52 -6.82 -11.09
N LEU A 129 5.17 -7.77 -11.97
CA LEU A 129 3.77 -8.09 -12.26
C LEU A 129 3.05 -8.71 -11.07
N ALA A 130 3.69 -9.62 -10.33
CA ALA A 130 3.10 -10.25 -9.16
C ALA A 130 2.79 -9.22 -8.05
N ILE A 131 3.75 -8.33 -7.75
CA ILE A 131 3.56 -7.28 -6.74
C ILE A 131 2.54 -6.25 -7.21
N ALA A 132 2.56 -5.83 -8.47
CA ALA A 132 1.57 -4.92 -9.03
C ALA A 132 0.15 -5.52 -8.96
N ALA A 133 0.00 -6.80 -9.32
CA ALA A 133 -1.27 -7.51 -9.21
C ALA A 133 -1.74 -7.60 -7.75
N PHE A 134 -0.82 -7.84 -6.81
CA PHE A 134 -1.14 -7.87 -5.38
C PHE A 134 -1.63 -6.50 -4.88
N ILE A 135 -0.94 -5.41 -5.23
CA ILE A 135 -1.35 -4.03 -4.91
C ILE A 135 -2.75 -3.74 -5.46
N VAL A 136 -2.98 -4.04 -6.74
CA VAL A 136 -4.28 -3.82 -7.39
C VAL A 136 -5.37 -4.67 -6.74
N GLY A 137 -5.07 -5.91 -6.40
CA GLY A 137 -5.99 -6.82 -5.70
C GLY A 137 -6.38 -6.30 -4.31
N LEU A 138 -5.42 -5.81 -3.52
CA LEU A 138 -5.68 -5.19 -2.23
C LEU A 138 -6.50 -3.91 -2.35
N CYS A 139 -6.20 -3.08 -3.35
CA CYS A 139 -6.97 -1.88 -3.60
C CYS A 139 -8.41 -2.20 -4.06
N ALA A 140 -8.58 -3.25 -4.88
CA ALA A 140 -9.89 -3.75 -5.29
C ALA A 140 -10.68 -4.30 -4.10
N LEU A 141 -10.02 -5.04 -3.19
CA LEU A 141 -10.60 -5.49 -1.93
C LEU A 141 -11.03 -4.29 -1.08
N ALA A 142 -10.21 -3.25 -0.98
CA ALA A 142 -10.53 -2.04 -0.24
C ALA A 142 -11.80 -1.38 -0.78
N VAL A 143 -11.94 -1.28 -2.11
CA VAL A 143 -13.17 -0.79 -2.77
C VAL A 143 -14.36 -1.72 -2.52
N GLY A 144 -14.16 -3.03 -2.53
CA GLY A 144 -15.21 -4.03 -2.26
C GLY A 144 -15.75 -3.94 -0.84
N VAL A 145 -14.86 -3.92 0.15
CA VAL A 145 -15.17 -3.76 1.58
C VAL A 145 -15.91 -2.45 1.81
N GLU A 146 -15.48 -1.35 1.20
CA GLU A 146 -16.15 -0.07 1.35
C GLU A 146 -17.61 -0.10 0.84
N ARG A 147 -17.84 -0.75 -0.30
CA ARG A 147 -19.20 -0.95 -0.84
C ARG A 147 -20.06 -1.84 0.06
N LEU A 148 -19.47 -2.82 0.74
CA LEU A 148 -20.17 -3.70 1.68
C LEU A 148 -20.47 -2.99 3.01
N HIS A 149 -19.49 -2.27 3.57
CA HIS A 149 -19.66 -1.45 4.78
C HIS A 149 -20.76 -0.40 4.62
N SER A 150 -20.88 0.21 3.43
CA SER A 150 -21.98 1.12 3.09
C SER A 150 -23.37 0.48 3.17
N ARG A 151 -23.48 -0.85 3.10
CA ARG A 151 -24.76 -1.59 3.25
C ARG A 151 -25.02 -1.95 4.72
N ILE A 152 -23.98 -2.29 5.46
CA ILE A 152 -24.06 -2.71 6.86
C ILE A 152 -24.37 -1.52 7.78
N PHE A 153 -23.67 -0.38 7.62
CA PHE A 153 -23.88 0.80 8.48
C PHE A 153 -25.25 1.45 8.26
N VAL A 154 -25.74 1.44 7.02
CA VAL A 154 -27.14 1.80 6.70
C VAL A 154 -28.12 0.85 7.39
N GLY A 155 -27.83 -0.45 7.42
CA GLY A 155 -28.67 -1.46 8.08
C GLY A 155 -28.69 -1.37 9.63
N VAL A 156 -27.60 -0.88 10.24
CA VAL A 156 -27.46 -0.74 11.70
C VAL A 156 -27.90 0.67 12.20
N GLY A 157 -28.30 1.57 11.29
CA GLY A 157 -28.83 2.89 11.65
C GLY A 157 -27.80 3.89 12.18
N LEU A 158 -26.50 3.62 11.97
CA LEU A 158 -25.39 4.49 12.35
C LEU A 158 -25.08 5.54 11.27
N ASP A 159 -25.60 5.38 10.06
CA ASP A 159 -25.58 6.40 9.01
C ASP A 159 -26.86 7.27 9.10
N ARG A 160 -26.69 8.59 9.28
CA ARG A 160 -27.82 9.53 9.25
C ARG A 160 -28.39 9.66 7.83
N PRO A 161 -29.72 9.80 7.67
CA PRO A 161 -30.35 9.96 6.37
C PRO A 161 -29.77 11.19 5.67
N ARG A 162 -29.40 11.02 4.40
CA ARG A 162 -28.98 12.14 3.54
C ARG A 162 -30.20 13.04 3.33
N LEU A 163 -30.19 14.22 3.94
CA LEU A 163 -31.08 15.33 3.58
C LEU A 163 -30.75 15.84 2.17
#